data_AF-A0A9X4JWQ4-F1
#
_entry.id   AF-A0A9X4JWQ4-F1
#
_cell.length_a   1.000
_cell.length_b   1.000
_cell.length_c   1.000
_cell.angle_alpha   90.00
_cell.angle_beta   90.00
_cell.angle_gamma   90.00
#
_symmetry.space_group_name_H-M   'P 1'
#
loop_
_entity.id
_entity.type
_entity.pdbx_description
1 polymer ?
#
loop_
_entity_poly.entity_id
_entity_poly.type
_entity_poly.pdbx_seq_one_letter_code
_entity_poly.pdbx_strand_id
1 'polypeptide(L)' 'MFNKFPIIENMHIHSLDGELREATILGRLGDNDYLAEYNGVKCHAIYNPFVNHFYVDDKYGVIKDKKPGRDAPCR' A
#
# COMPACT_ATOMS: atom_id res chain seq x y z
N MET A 1 19.38 1.36 0.13
CA MET A 1 19.39 1.81 -1.28
C MET A 1 18.04 1.52 -1.92
N PHE A 2 17.00 2.28 -1.54
CA PHE A 2 15.68 2.23 -2.19
C PHE A 2 15.36 3.65 -2.69
N ASN A 3 16.14 4.11 -3.67
CA ASN A 3 16.03 5.46 -4.23
C ASN A 3 15.46 5.50 -5.66
N LYS A 4 14.94 4.37 -6.14
CA LYS A 4 14.38 4.23 -7.49
C LYS A 4 13.01 3.59 -7.37
N PHE A 5 11.98 4.44 -7.34
CA PHE A 5 10.59 4.03 -7.53
C PHE A 5 10.18 4.40 -8.98
N PRO A 6 9.27 3.64 -9.62
CA PRO A 6 8.54 2.49 -9.08
C PRO A 6 9.38 1.21 -8.96
N ILE A 7 9.15 0.43 -7.91
CA ILE A 7 9.73 -0.91 -7.72
C ILE A 7 8.62 -1.92 -7.97
N ILE A 8 8.79 -2.80 -8.95
CA ILE A 8 7.83 -3.86 -9.27
C ILE A 8 8.40 -5.17 -8.73
N GLU A 9 7.78 -5.70 -7.68
CA GLU A 9 8.19 -6.95 -7.06
C GLU A 9 6.99 -7.73 -6.54
N ASN A 10 7.21 -9.02 -6.23
CA ASN A 10 6.21 -9.87 -5.61
C ASN A 10 6.13 -9.57 -4.11
N MET A 11 4.94 -9.20 -3.64
CA MET A 11 4.67 -8.79 -2.26
C MET A 11 3.57 -9.66 -1.67
N HIS A 12 3.52 -9.75 -0.35
CA HIS A 12 2.41 -10.42 0.32
C HIS A 12 1.17 -9.53 0.30
N ILE A 13 0.11 -9.97 -0.37
CA ILE A 13 -1.16 -9.23 -0.41
C ILE A 13 -2.13 -9.77 0.63
N HIS A 14 -2.64 -8.89 1.48
CA HIS A 14 -3.53 -9.26 2.57
C HIS A 14 -4.84 -9.92 2.09
N SER A 15 -5.43 -9.45 0.99
CA SER A 15 -6.66 -10.06 0.45
C SER A 15 -6.49 -11.45 -0.15
N LEU A 16 -5.26 -11.89 -0.42
CA LEU A 16 -4.98 -13.22 -0.97
C LEU A 16 -4.42 -14.16 0.10
N ASP A 17 -4.82 -13.99 1.36
CA ASP A 17 -4.30 -14.77 2.50
C ASP A 17 -2.76 -14.71 2.62
N GLY A 18 -2.15 -13.62 2.14
CA GLY A 18 -0.70 -13.46 2.11
C GLY A 18 -0.01 -14.16 0.95
N GLU A 19 -0.68 -14.45 -0.16
CA GLU A 19 0.02 -14.89 -1.38
C GLU A 19 0.97 -13.81 -1.92
N LEU A 20 2.05 -14.28 -2.54
CA LEU A 20 2.99 -13.46 -3.28
C LEU A 20 2.37 -13.04 -4.60
N ARG A 21 2.13 -11.74 -4.76
CA ARG A 21 1.62 -11.19 -6.01
C ARG A 21 2.41 -9.96 -6.42
N GLU A 22 2.54 -9.78 -7.72
CA GLU A 22 3.16 -8.60 -8.31
C GLU A 22 2.37 -7.34 -7.93
N ALA A 23 3.07 -6.39 -7.32
CA ALA A 23 2.57 -5.06 -7.07
C ALA A 23 3.68 -4.04 -7.34
N THR A 24 3.34 -2.76 -7.35
CA THR A 24 4.29 -1.69 -7.64
C THR A 24 4.44 -0.76 -6.45
N ILE A 25 5.60 -0.72 -5.79
CA ILE A 25 5.88 0.32 -4.79
C ILE A 25 6.16 1.63 -5.52
N LEU A 26 5.28 2.60 -5.34
CA LEU A 26 5.39 3.96 -5.87
C LEU A 26 6.31 4.85 -5.04
N GLY A 27 6.40 4.60 -3.73
CA GLY A 27 7.24 5.41 -2.85
C GLY A 27 7.06 5.09 -1.38
N ARG A 28 7.79 5.81 -0.53
CA ARG A 28 7.62 5.78 0.93
C ARG A 28 6.75 6.96 1.35
N LEU A 29 5.69 6.69 2.12
CA LEU A 29 4.81 7.72 2.68
C LEU A 29 5.25 8.14 4.10
N GLY A 30 5.83 7.22 4.88
CA GLY A 30 6.25 7.45 6.27
C GLY A 30 7.38 6.52 6.73
N ASP A 31 7.61 6.40 8.05
CA ASP A 31 8.74 5.65 8.61
C ASP A 31 8.75 4.15 8.24
N ASN A 32 7.59 3.50 8.25
CA ASN A 32 7.39 2.12 7.77
C ASN A 32 6.13 1.97 6.92
N ASP A 33 5.75 3.06 6.27
CA ASP A 33 4.56 3.13 5.41
C ASP A 33 5.01 3.42 3.99
N TYR A 34 4.64 2.53 3.08
CA TYR A 34 4.99 2.55 1.67
C TYR A 34 3.72 2.60 0.84
N LEU A 35 3.76 3.39 -0.22
CA LEU A 35 2.70 3.45 -1.20
C LEU A 35 2.90 2.35 -2.23
N ALA A 36 1.98 1.38 -2.25
CA ALA A 36 1.91 0.34 -3.26
C ALA A 36 0.76 0.62 -4.23
N GLU A 37 0.88 0.17 -5.47
CA GLU A 37 -0.19 0.15 -6.46
C GLU A 37 -0.40 -1.29 -6.89
N TYR A 38 -1.62 -1.76 -6.72
CA TYR A 38 -2.06 -3.10 -7.07
C TYR A 38 -3.34 -3.00 -7.90
N ASN A 39 -3.31 -3.50 -9.14
CA ASN A 39 -4.44 -3.50 -10.06
C ASN A 39 -5.09 -2.11 -10.27
N GLY A 40 -4.28 -1.04 -10.29
CA GLY A 40 -4.73 0.36 -10.42
C GLY A 40 -5.31 0.96 -9.13
N VAL A 41 -5.24 0.24 -8.02
CA VAL A 41 -5.64 0.70 -6.69
C VAL A 41 -4.39 1.02 -5.88
N LYS A 42 -4.33 2.22 -5.30
CA LYS A 42 -3.25 2.61 -4.40
C LYS A 42 -3.55 2.10 -3.00
N CYS A 43 -2.58 1.44 -2.39
CA CYS A 43 -2.68 0.79 -1.10
C CYS A 43 -1.46 1.14 -0.23
N HIS A 44 -1.64 1.05 1.08
CA HIS A 44 -0.55 1.10 2.04
C HIS A 44 0.16 -0.26 2.09
N ALA A 45 1.48 -0.22 2.22
CA ALA A 45 2.34 -1.37 2.37
C ALA A 45 3.30 -1.14 3.52
N ILE A 46 3.58 -2.20 4.27
CA ILE A 46 4.49 -2.20 5.41
C ILE A 46 5.69 -3.06 5.04
N TYR A 47 6.89 -2.55 5.31
CA TYR A 47 8.11 -3.29 5.09
C TYR A 47 8.58 -3.92 6.40
N ASN A 48 8.84 -5.23 6.36
CA ASN A 48 9.39 -5.93 7.50
C ASN A 48 10.90 -6.17 7.28
N PRO A 49 11.79 -5.44 7.98
CA PRO A 49 13.24 -5.59 7.82
C PRO A 49 13.78 -6.94 8.32
N PHE A 50 13.04 -7.67 9.17
CA PHE A 50 13.49 -8.96 9.69
C PHE A 50 13.44 -10.08 8.63
N VAL A 51 12.41 -10.03 7.78
CA VAL A 51 12.23 -10.98 6.67
C VAL A 51 12.57 -10.34 5.31
N ASN A 52 12.87 -9.04 5.30
CA ASN A 52 13.14 -8.24 4.10
C ASN A 52 12.02 -8.33 3.05
N HIS A 53 10.76 -8.41 3.50
CA HIS A 53 9.56 -8.57 2.66
C HIS A 53 8.59 -7.42 2.86
N PHE A 54 7.85 -7.10 1.79
CA PHE A 54 6.76 -6.12 1.79
C PHE A 54 5.40 -6.82 1.97
N TYR A 55 4.57 -6.22 2.81
CA TYR A 55 3.20 -6.64 3.07
C TYR A 55 2.25 -5.53 2.63
N VAL A 56 1.48 -5.78 1.57
CA VAL A 56 0.51 -4.84 1.00
C VAL A 56 -0.85 -5.08 1.65
N ASP A 57 -1.41 -4.04 2.25
CA ASP A 57 -2.76 -4.06 2.78
C ASP A 57 -3.73 -3.42 1.78
N ASP A 58 -4.31 -4.27 0.91
CA ASP A 58 -5.29 -3.85 -0.11
C ASP A 58 -6.74 -3.90 0.38
N LYS A 59 -6.96 -4.23 1.66
CA LYS A 59 -8.31 -4.38 2.23
C LYS A 59 -8.69 -3.16 3.07
N TYR A 60 -7.82 -2.79 4.01
CA TYR A 60 -7.99 -1.64 4.91
C TYR A 60 -7.06 -0.49 4.53
N GLY A 61 -5.90 -0.80 3.96
CA GLY A 61 -4.90 0.17 3.49
C GLY A 61 -5.20 0.78 2.13
N VAL A 62 -6.39 0.60 1.55
CA VAL A 62 -6.73 1.22 0.26
C VAL A 62 -6.82 2.74 0.41
N ILE A 63 -5.95 3.45 -0.30
CA ILE A 63 -6.00 4.90 -0.44
C ILE A 63 -7.06 5.21 -1.48
N LYS A 64 -8.31 5.30 -1.01
CA LYS A 64 -9.38 5.91 -1.78
C LYS A 64 -9.14 7.40 -1.74
N ASP A 65 -8.99 8.03 -2.91
CA ASP A 65 -9.08 9.48 -3.05
C ASP A 65 -10.50 9.87 -2.63
N LYS A 66 -10.69 10.05 -1.32
CA LYS A 66 -11.98 10.40 -0.74
C LYS A 66 -12.18 11.84 -1.18
N LYS A 67 -12.97 12.05 -2.24
CA LYS A 67 -13.62 13.34 -2.48
C LYS A 67 -14.12 13.83 -1.11
N PRO A 68 -13.84 15.09 -0.72
CA PRO A 68 -14.27 15.60 0.57
C PRO A 68 -15.80 15.66 0.56
N GLY A 69 -16.44 14.60 1.05
CA GLY A 69 -17.84 14.61 1.43
C GLY A 69 -17.94 15.50 2.66
N ARG A 70 -18.05 16.81 2.41
CA ARG A 70 -18.70 17.73 3.34
C ARG A 70 -20.12 17.21 3.53
N ASP A 71 -20.39 16.63 4.68
CA ASP A 71 -21.72 16.70 5.26
C ASP A 71 -21.53 17.13 6.71
N ALA A 72 -21.93 18.38 6.94
CA ALA A 72 -21.77 19.15 8.17
C ALA A 72 -22.34 18.43 9.41
N PRO A 73 -21.89 18.76 10.63
CA PRO A 73 -22.66 18.43 11.82
C PRO A 73 -23.95 19.28 11.81
N CYS A 74 -25.08 18.63 11.52
CA CYS A 74 -26.40 19.17 11.79
C CYS A 74 -27.18 18.19 12.67
N ARG A 75 -26.93 18.20 13.99
CA ARG A 75 -27.99 18.32 15.00
C ARG A 75 -27.40 18.56 16.38
#